data_AF-A0A6V8LBU2-F1
#
_entry.id   AF-A0A6V8LBU2-F1
#
_cell.length_a   1.000
_cell.length_b   1.000
_cell.length_c   1.000
_cell.angle_alpha   90.00
_cell.angle_beta   90.00
_cell.angle_gamma   90.00
#
_symmetry.space_group_name_H-M   'P 1'
#
loop_
_entity.id
_entity.type
_entity.pdbx_description
1 polymer ?
#
loop_
_entity_poly.entity_id
_entity_poly.type
_entity_poly.pdbx_seq_one_letter_code
_entity_poly.pdbx_strand_id
1 'polypeptide(L)' 'MATHNDLAHRVGGIVHAERERLARRRPDLDAEDLAAVEETLWRIADYLVLRHLHHVSADPIAVARLWDLGRGL' A
#
# COMPACT_ATOMS: atom_id res chain seq x y z
N MET A 1 6.34 7.63 -16.56
CA MET A 1 5.00 7.13 -16.17
C MET A 1 5.22 5.98 -15.22
N ALA A 2 4.68 6.04 -14.00
CA ALA A 2 4.72 4.88 -13.10
C ALA A 2 3.75 3.83 -13.65
N THR A 3 4.25 2.62 -13.89
CA THR A 3 3.44 1.49 -14.32
C THR A 3 2.67 0.91 -13.13
N HIS A 4 1.64 0.12 -13.39
CA HIS A 4 0.90 -0.62 -12.37
C HIS A 4 1.85 -1.44 -11.46
N ASN A 5 2.90 -2.04 -12.04
CA ASN A 5 3.92 -2.79 -11.31
C ASN A 5 4.77 -1.91 -10.39
N ASP A 6 5.11 -0.69 -10.80
CA ASP A 6 5.89 0.24 -9.96
C ASP A 6 5.12 0.62 -8.69
N LEU A 7 3.79 0.75 -8.81
CA LEU A 7 2.96 1.09 -7.67
C LEU A 7 2.70 -0.09 -6.75
N ALA A 8 2.42 -1.28 -7.29
CA ALA A 8 2.31 -2.49 -6.49
C ALA A 8 3.60 -2.75 -5.67
N HIS A 9 4.76 -2.54 -6.30
CA HIS A 9 6.06 -2.65 -5.63
C HIS A 9 6.21 -1.63 -4.49
N ARG A 10 5.81 -0.38 -4.70
CA ARG A 10 5.85 0.67 -3.67
C ARG A 10 4.88 0.41 -2.51
N VAL A 11 3.66 -0.03 -2.81
CA VAL A 11 2.68 -0.43 -1.79
C VAL A 11 3.25 -1.56 -0.95
N GLY A 12 3.87 -2.57 -1.57
CA GLY A 12 4.52 -3.65 -0.84
C GLY A 12 5.63 -3.16 0.10
N GLY A 13 6.42 -2.18 -0.32
CA GLY A 13 7.41 -1.54 0.53
C GLY A 13 6.82 -0.85 1.77
N ILE A 14 5.69 -0.15 1.62
CA ILE A 14 4.99 0.51 2.73
C ILE A 14 4.40 -0.52 3.69
N VAL A 15 3.70 -1.53 3.16
CA VAL A 15 3.11 -2.61 3.97
C VAL A 15 4.18 -3.32 4.80
N HIS A 16 5.32 -3.62 4.19
CA HIS A 16 6.44 -4.24 4.88
C HIS A 16 7.03 -3.35 5.98
N ALA A 17 7.27 -2.06 5.68
CA ALA A 17 7.80 -1.10 6.65
C ALA A 17 6.85 -0.89 7.85
N GLU A 18 5.54 -0.86 7.61
CA GLU A 18 4.55 -0.75 8.67
C GLU A 18 4.46 -2.04 9.51
N ARG A 19 4.60 -3.22 8.90
CA ARG A 19 4.74 -4.48 9.64
C ARG A 19 5.98 -4.46 10.55
N GLU A 20 7.15 -4.06 10.05
CA GLU A 20 8.36 -3.96 10.87
C GLU A 20 8.23 -2.93 11.99
N ARG A 21 7.56 -1.80 11.71
CA ARG A 21 7.25 -0.80 12.73
C ARG A 21 6.31 -1.36 13.79
N LEU A 22 5.31 -2.14 13.40
CA LEU A 22 4.39 -2.79 14.33
C LEU A 22 5.11 -3.82 15.20
N ALA A 23 5.93 -4.68 14.61
CA ALA A 23 6.72 -5.68 15.33
C ALA A 23 7.62 -5.04 16.41
N ARG A 24 8.21 -3.88 16.12
CA ARG A 24 9.00 -3.12 17.11
C ARG A 24 8.16 -2.50 18.23
N ARG A 25 6.94 -2.04 17.92
CA ARG A 25 6.03 -1.39 18.90
C ARG A 25 5.26 -2.39 19.75
N ARG A 26 5.08 -3.60 19.24
CA ARG A 26 4.28 -4.68 19.83
C ARG A 26 5.07 -5.98 19.80
N PRO A 27 6.12 -6.10 20.65
CA PRO A 27 6.93 -7.31 20.73
C PRO A 27 6.16 -8.50 21.31
N ASP A 28 4.96 -8.27 21.83
CA ASP A 28 4.00 -9.27 22.30
C ASP A 28 3.22 -9.97 21.19
N LEU A 29 3.18 -9.39 19.98
CA LEU A 29 2.56 -10.03 18.82
C LEU A 29 3.48 -11.09 18.25
N ASP A 30 2.92 -12.25 17.94
CA ASP A 30 3.65 -13.30 17.28
C ASP A 30 3.70 -13.10 15.75
N ALA A 31 4.35 -14.04 15.06
CA ALA A 31 4.49 -13.98 13.62
C ALA A 31 3.14 -14.13 12.88
N GLU A 32 2.16 -14.82 13.46
CA GLU A 32 0.85 -15.05 12.87
C GLU A 32 0.01 -13.77 12.94
N ASP A 33 0.00 -13.11 14.08
CA ASP A 33 -0.64 -11.80 14.26
C ASP A 33 -0.10 -10.75 13.28
N LEU A 34 1.23 -10.69 13.13
CA LEU A 34 1.88 -9.76 12.21
C LEU A 34 1.54 -10.08 10.74
N ALA A 35 1.41 -11.37 10.40
CA ALA A 35 1.00 -11.80 9.06
C ALA A 35 -0.47 -11.44 8.78
N ALA A 36 -1.36 -11.59 9.76
CA ALA A 36 -2.77 -11.21 9.63
C ALA A 36 -2.95 -9.69 9.43
N VAL A 37 -2.11 -8.88 10.12
CA VAL A 37 -2.07 -7.43 9.89
C VAL A 37 -1.52 -7.11 8.50
N GLU A 38 -0.45 -7.76 8.07
CA GLU A 38 0.11 -7.59 6.73
C GLU A 38 -0.92 -7.90 5.62
N GLU A 39 -1.65 -9.00 5.76
CA GLU A 39 -2.75 -9.36 4.85
C GLU A 39 -3.86 -8.30 4.85
N THR A 40 -4.23 -7.81 6.03
CA THR A 40 -5.24 -6.75 6.16
C THR A 40 -4.81 -5.46 5.47
N LEU A 41 -3.54 -5.05 5.64
CA LEU A 41 -2.97 -3.88 4.97
C LEU A 41 -2.96 -4.04 3.45
N TRP A 42 -2.58 -5.22 2.95
CA TRP A 42 -2.66 -5.53 1.53
C TRP A 42 -4.08 -5.45 0.98
N ARG A 43 -5.06 -5.98 1.71
CA ARG A 43 -6.47 -5.92 1.30
C ARG A 43 -7.02 -4.49 1.26
N ILE A 44 -6.63 -3.65 2.21
CA ILE A 44 -6.97 -2.22 2.22
C ILE A 44 -6.31 -1.51 1.03
N ALA A 45 -5.02 -1.77 0.79
CA ALA A 45 -4.30 -1.17 -0.33
C ALA A 45 -4.85 -1.63 -1.69
N ASP A 46 -5.23 -2.89 -1.81
CA ASP A 46 -5.90 -3.41 -2.99
C ASP A 46 -7.23 -2.68 -3.24
N TYR A 47 -8.08 -2.60 -2.22
CA TYR A 47 -9.39 -1.96 -2.33
C TYR A 47 -9.30 -0.47 -2.71
N LEU A 48 -8.43 0.29 -2.02
CA LEU A 48 -8.33 1.74 -2.18
C LEU A 48 -7.49 2.17 -3.38
N VAL A 49 -6.42 1.45 -3.68
CA VAL A 49 -5.39 1.90 -4.62
C VAL A 49 -5.35 0.98 -5.84
N LEU A 50 -5.03 -0.30 -5.68
CA LEU A 50 -4.76 -1.18 -6.82
C LEU A 50 -6.01 -1.44 -7.67
N ARG A 51 -7.15 -1.67 -7.05
CA ARG A 51 -8.44 -1.88 -7.73
C ARG A 51 -8.92 -0.64 -8.46
N HIS A 52 -8.72 0.54 -7.89
CA HIS A 52 -9.06 1.81 -8.54
C HIS A 52 -8.14 2.06 -9.74
N LEU A 53 -6.88 1.64 -9.68
CA LEU A 53 -5.94 1.77 -10.81
C LEU A 53 -6.27 0.86 -11.98
N HIS A 54 -6.83 -0.32 -11.74
CA HIS A 54 -7.38 -1.14 -12.82
C HIS A 54 -8.46 -0.38 -13.61
N HIS A 55 -9.24 0.48 -12.94
CA HIS A 55 -10.29 1.29 -13.57
C HIS A 55 -9.78 2.65 -14.10
N VAL A 56 -8.75 3.24 -13.48
CA VAL A 56 -8.11 4.51 -13.87
C VAL A 56 -7.01 4.30 -14.95
N SER A 57 -6.78 3.05 -15.38
CA SER A 57 -5.81 2.67 -16.42
C SER A 57 -5.97 3.39 -17.78
N ALA A 58 -6.99 4.25 -17.94
CA ALA A 58 -7.12 5.14 -19.09
C ALA A 58 -6.33 6.48 -18.97
N ASP A 59 -5.99 6.98 -17.78
CA ASP A 59 -5.27 8.27 -17.63
C ASP A 59 -4.12 8.23 -16.60
N PRO A 60 -2.87 8.08 -17.06
CA PRO A 60 -1.66 8.12 -16.24
C PRO A 60 -1.45 9.42 -15.44
N ILE A 61 -2.02 10.54 -15.90
CA ILE A 61 -1.89 11.86 -15.26
C ILE A 61 -2.81 11.94 -14.03
N ALA A 62 -4.00 11.35 -14.11
CA ALA A 62 -4.94 11.28 -12.98
C ALA A 62 -4.37 10.47 -11.80
N VAL A 63 -3.67 9.37 -12.09
CA VAL A 63 -2.97 8.54 -11.09
C VAL A 63 -1.88 9.34 -10.37
N ALA A 64 -1.05 10.07 -11.12
CA ALA A 64 0.01 10.89 -10.53
C ALA A 64 -0.55 12.01 -9.64
N ARG A 65 -1.63 12.67 -10.06
CA ARG A 65 -2.28 13.76 -9.32
C ARG A 65 -2.95 13.32 -8.02
N LEU A 66 -3.65 12.18 -8.02
CA LEU A 66 -4.23 11.60 -6.81
C LEU A 66 -3.16 11.33 -5.75
N TRP A 67 -1.97 10.93 -6.18
CA TRP A 67 -0.86 10.61 -5.27
C TRP A 67 -0.10 11.84 -4.78
N ASP A 68 0.05 12.89 -5.61
CA ASP A 68 0.67 14.15 -5.17
C ASP A 68 -0.20 14.90 -4.15
N LEU A 69 -1.53 14.78 -4.25
CA LEU A 69 -2.47 15.31 -3.23
C LEU A 69 -2.24 14.66 -1.85
N GLY A 70 -1.85 13.39 -1.80
CA GLY A 70 -1.56 12.68 -0.55
C GLY A 70 -0.23 13.06 0.12
N ARG A 71 0.67 13.78 -0.56
CA ARG A 71 1.96 14.25 -0.01
C ARG A 71 1.92 15.68 0.54
N GLY A 72 0.80 16.39 0.37
CA GLY A 72 0.61 17.77 0.81
C GLY A 72 -0.14 17.94 2.13
N LEU A 73 -0.56 16.84 2.76
CA LEU A 73 -1.14 16.77 4.11
C LEU A 73 -0.15 16.11 5.07
#